data_AF-A0A1Q8ZR16-F1
#
_entry.id   AF-A0A1Q8ZR16-F1
#
_cell.length_a   1.000
_cell.length_b   1.000
_cell.length_c   1.000
_cell.angle_alpha   90.00
_cell.angle_beta   90.00
_cell.angle_gamma   90.00
#
_symmetry.space_group_name_H-M   'P 1'
#
loop_
_entity.id
_entity.type
_entity.pdbx_description
1 polymer ?
#
loop_
_entity_poly.entity_id
_entity_poly.type
_entity_poly.pdbx_seq_one_letter_code
_entity_poly.pdbx_strand_id
1 'polypeptide(L)' 'MTEDSKKIAFTAMIKAMQHEATDLMERIDIAAVDMEEGRRNSAVGALCMVDESLERIASLLSAVRVIHRMTPF' A
#
# COMPACT_ATOMS: atom_id res chain seq x y z
N MET A 1 0.82 -22.99 -12.76
CA MET A 1 1.01 -22.75 -11.31
C MET A 1 0.13 -23.74 -10.57
N THR A 2 0.63 -24.38 -9.51
CA THR A 2 -0.24 -25.21 -8.66
C THR A 2 -1.14 -24.30 -7.80
N GLU A 3 -2.24 -24.85 -7.31
CA GLU A 3 -3.17 -24.14 -6.42
C GLU A 3 -2.47 -23.61 -5.16
N ASP A 4 -1.55 -24.39 -4.60
CA ASP A 4 -0.77 -23.99 -3.43
C ASP A 4 0.20 -22.83 -3.74
N SER A 5 0.83 -22.83 -4.92
CA SER A 5 1.67 -21.70 -5.35
C SER A 5 0.84 -20.42 -5.55
N LYS A 6 -0.41 -20.51 -6.02
CA LYS A 6 -1.32 -19.35 -6.10
C LYS A 6 -1.63 -18.79 -4.74
N LYS A 7 -2.02 -19.65 -3.79
CA LYS A 7 -2.35 -19.24 -2.41
C LYS A 7 -1.16 -18.55 -1.75
N ILE A 8 0.05 -19.09 -1.92
CA ILE A 8 1.28 -18.48 -1.41
C ILE A 8 1.50 -17.10 -2.04
N ALA A 9 1.37 -16.97 -3.36
CA ALA A 9 1.56 -15.71 -4.07
C ALA A 9 0.54 -14.65 -3.63
N PHE A 10 -0.76 -14.97 -3.60
CA PHE A 10 -1.80 -14.04 -3.14
C PHE A 10 -1.62 -13.66 -1.67
N THR A 11 -1.25 -14.61 -0.81
CA THR A 11 -0.98 -14.32 0.61
C THR A 11 0.20 -13.35 0.76
N ALA A 12 1.27 -13.55 0.00
CA ALA A 12 2.42 -12.65 0.02
C ALA A 12 2.05 -11.24 -0.48
N MET A 13 1.27 -11.15 -1.56
CA MET A 13 0.78 -9.86 -2.08
C MET A 13 -0.11 -9.12 -1.08
N ILE A 14 -1.01 -9.82 -0.40
CA ILE A 14 -1.87 -9.23 0.63
C ILE A 14 -1.01 -8.69 1.79
N LYS A 15 -0.01 -9.46 2.25
CA LYS A 15 0.89 -8.99 3.32
C LYS A 15 1.71 -7.77 2.89
N ALA A 16 2.18 -7.75 1.66
CA ALA A 16 2.88 -6.57 1.12
C ALA A 16 1.95 -5.35 1.07
N MET A 17 0.70 -5.52 0.59
CA MET A 17 -0.29 -4.43 0.60
C MET A 17 -0.59 -3.92 2.01
N GLN A 18 -0.69 -4.82 3.00
CA GLN A 18 -0.92 -4.45 4.39
C GLN A 18 0.24 -3.61 4.93
N HIS A 19 1.49 -4.00 4.64
CA HIS A 19 2.65 -3.22 5.04
C HIS A 19 2.64 -1.81 4.44
N GLU A 20 2.43 -1.70 3.13
CA GLU A 20 2.37 -0.41 2.44
C GLU A 20 1.20 0.46 2.91
N ALA A 21 0.07 -0.16 3.26
CA ALA A 21 -1.07 0.55 3.83
C ALA A 21 -0.80 1.06 5.25
N THR A 22 -0.05 0.32 6.07
CA THR A 22 0.40 0.80 7.38
C THR A 22 1.27 2.03 7.22
N ASP A 23 2.28 1.99 6.35
CA ASP A 23 3.18 3.12 6.12
C ASP A 23 2.41 4.35 5.63
N LEU A 24 1.45 4.16 4.71
CA LEU A 24 0.55 5.22 4.25
C LEU A 24 -0.23 5.86 5.41
N MET A 25 -0.85 5.03 6.25
CA MET A 25 -1.67 5.51 7.36
C MET A 25 -0.82 6.25 8.41
N GLU A 26 0.37 5.75 8.72
CA GLU A 26 1.30 6.44 9.63
C GLU A 26 1.68 7.84 9.13
N ARG A 27 1.90 8.00 7.81
CA ARG A 27 2.17 9.32 7.21
C ARG A 27 0.98 10.27 7.31
N ILE A 28 -0.24 9.75 7.10
CA ILE A 28 -1.47 10.54 7.24
C ILE A 28 -1.65 10.98 8.70
N ASP A 29 -1.41 10.09 9.65
CA ASP A 29 -1.51 10.40 11.08
C ASP A 29 -0.48 11.45 11.51
N ILE A 30 0.77 11.34 11.05
CA ILE A 30 1.80 12.37 11.27
C ILE A 30 1.33 13.72 10.71
N ALA A 31 0.79 13.74 9.49
CA ALA A 31 0.31 14.97 8.88
C ALA A 31 -0.87 15.59 9.66
N ALA A 32 -1.77 14.77 10.18
CA ALA A 32 -2.88 15.22 11.02
C ALA A 32 -2.37 15.88 12.31
N VAL A 33 -1.47 15.21 13.03
CA VAL A 33 -0.85 15.76 14.26
C VAL A 33 -0.10 17.06 13.97
N ASP A 34 0.69 17.11 12.90
CA ASP A 34 1.40 18.33 12.51
C ASP A 34 0.44 19.49 12.21
N MET A 35 -0.72 19.21 11.61
CA MET A 35 -1.72 20.23 11.33
C MET A 35 -2.39 20.74 12.61
N GLU A 36 -2.73 19.85 13.53
CA GLU A 36 -3.30 20.21 14.84
C GLU A 36 -2.34 21.10 15.65
N GLU A 37 -1.04 20.85 15.56
CA GLU A 37 0.00 21.61 16.25
C GLU A 37 0.47 22.86 15.46
N GLY A 38 -0.23 23.22 14.37
CA GLY A 38 0.03 24.42 13.57
C GLY A 38 1.26 24.35 12.65
N ARG A 39 1.87 23.17 12.50
CA ARG A 39 3.05 22.93 11.66
C ARG A 39 2.67 22.54 10.24
N ARG A 40 2.08 23.49 9.50
CA ARG A 40 1.58 23.27 8.12
C ARG A 40 2.62 22.64 7.18
N ASN A 41 3.86 23.13 7.19
CA ASN A 41 4.88 22.65 6.25
C ASN A 41 5.35 21.22 6.57
N SER A 42 5.35 20.83 7.84
CA SER A 42 5.65 19.46 8.25
C SER A 42 4.55 18.50 7.79
N ALA A 43 3.28 18.90 7.96
CA ALA A 43 2.13 18.13 7.48
C ALA A 43 2.17 17.90 5.95
N VAL A 44 2.49 18.94 5.18
CA VAL A 44 2.68 18.80 3.72
C VAL A 44 3.85 17.86 3.41
N GLY A 45 4.97 17.99 4.12
CA GLY A 45 6.12 17.11 3.95
C GLY A 45 5.80 15.63 4.20
N ALA A 46 5.01 15.33 5.23
CA ALA A 46 4.54 13.98 5.51
C ALA A 46 3.65 13.44 4.38
N LEU A 47 2.75 14.27 3.83
CA LEU A 47 1.89 13.90 2.72
C LEU A 47 2.63 13.71 1.40
N CYS A 48 3.72 14.44 1.13
CA CYS A 48 4.52 14.23 -0.09
C CYS A 48 5.14 12.82 -0.21
N MET A 49 5.21 12.07 0.91
CA MET A 49 5.77 10.73 0.93
C MET A 49 4.71 9.64 0.67
N VAL A 50 3.42 9.99 0.64
CA VAL A 50 2.33 9.00 0.49
C VAL A 50 2.21 8.44 -0.92
N ASP A 51 2.68 9.20 -1.92
CA ASP A 51 2.61 8.82 -3.33
C ASP A 51 3.29 7.47 -3.56
N GLU A 52 4.44 7.24 -2.93
CA GLU A 52 5.19 5.99 -3.06
C GLU A 52 4.39 4.78 -2.55
N SER A 53 3.78 4.87 -1.37
CA SER A 53 2.93 3.81 -0.82
C SER A 53 1.69 3.56 -1.69
N LEU A 54 1.07 4.63 -2.20
CA LEU A 54 -0.09 4.52 -3.09
C LEU A 54 0.28 3.85 -4.43
N GLU A 55 1.40 4.21 -5.03
CA GLU A 55 1.90 3.59 -6.26
C GLU A 55 2.22 2.10 -6.07
N ARG A 56 2.81 1.74 -4.93
CA ARG A 56 3.11 0.34 -4.58
C ARG A 56 1.84 -0.47 -4.37
N ILE A 57 0.85 0.06 -3.65
CA ILE A 57 -0.47 -0.57 -3.48
C ILE A 57 -1.16 -0.77 -4.84
N ALA A 58 -1.15 0.25 -5.70
CA ALA A 58 -1.74 0.17 -7.04
C ALA A 58 -1.04 -0.88 -7.92
N SER A 59 0.29 -0.99 -7.80
CA SER A 59 1.10 -1.99 -8.51
C SER A 59 0.77 -3.41 -8.05
N LEU A 60 0.69 -3.64 -6.73
CA LEU A 60 0.28 -4.93 -6.16
C LEU A 60 -1.14 -5.30 -6.61
N LEU A 61 -2.07 -4.34 -6.62
CA LEU A 61 -3.45 -4.58 -7.06
C LEU A 61 -3.52 -4.99 -8.53
N SER A 62 -2.70 -4.34 -9.37
CA SER A 62 -2.56 -4.69 -10.78
C SER A 62 -1.99 -6.09 -10.95
N ALA A 63 -0.97 -6.46 -10.16
CA ALA A 63 -0.39 -7.80 -10.18
C ALA A 63 -1.41 -8.88 -9.78
N VAL A 64 -2.19 -8.67 -8.71
CA VAL A 64 -3.28 -9.57 -8.29
C VAL A 64 -4.27 -9.78 -9.43
N ARG A 65 -4.70 -8.70 -10.09
CA ARG A 65 -5.63 -8.77 -11.24
C ARG A 65 -5.04 -9.50 -12.44
N VAL A 66 -3.74 -9.42 -12.67
CA VAL A 66 -3.05 -10.16 -13.75
C VAL A 66 -2.97 -11.63 -13.42
N ILE A 67 -2.50 -12.00 -12.22
CA ILE A 67 -2.40 -13.40 -11.80
C ILE A 67 -3.78 -14.07 -11.84
N HIS A 68 -4.81 -13.39 -11.32
CA HIS A 68 -6.18 -13.92 -11.37
C HIS A 68 -6.67 -14.15 -12.81
N ARG A 69 -6.34 -13.26 -13.76
CA ARG A 69 -6.71 -13.41 -15.17
C ARG A 69 -5.91 -14.48 -15.93
N MET A 70 -4.63 -14.65 -15.59
CA MET A 70 -3.77 -15.65 -16.22
C MET A 70 -4.02 -17.05 -15.67
N THR A 71 -4.48 -17.14 -14.43
CA THR A 71 -4.85 -18.40 -13.80
C THR A 71 -6.21 -18.30 -13.15
N PRO A 72 -7.29 -18.13 -13.93
CA PRO A 72 -8.63 -18.36 -13.43
C PRO A 72 -8.68 -19.83 -12.99
N PHE A 73 -9.50 -20.18 -12.00
CA PHE A 73 -9.54 -21.51 -11.37
C PHE A 73 -8.28 -21.78 -10.54
#